data_AF-A0A645BFA9-F1
#
_entry.id   AF-A0A645BFA9-F1
#
_cell.length_a   1.000
_cell.length_b   1.000
_cell.length_c   1.000
_cell.angle_alpha   90.00
_cell.angle_beta   90.00
_cell.angle_gamma   90.00
#
_symmetry.space_group_name_H-M   'P 1'
#
loop_
_entity.id
_entity.type
_entity.pdbx_description
1 polymer ?
#
loop_
_entity_poly.entity_id
_entity_poly.type
_entity_poly.pdbx_seq_one_letter_code
_entity_poly.pdbx_strand_id
1 'polypeptide(L)'
;MRRPSAKAARSRAKAEIFAVLSEDMKISAERMDGILARHGVRRSPEELQRAYRLSVGQRFIAEVRDGKGKREILAARTENGMEYIVVDACNDPKILSKLQHRLRGCISSLESTSGKVKERQNVLSGIRQRLFRGR
;
A
#
# COMPACT_ATOMS: atom_id res chain seq x y z
N MET A 1 26.50 23.29 -4.48
CA MET A 1 25.03 23.09 -4.67
C MET A 1 24.37 22.87 -3.31
N ARG A 2 23.37 23.67 -2.92
CA ARG A 2 22.59 23.45 -1.68
C ARG A 2 21.78 22.16 -1.81
N ARG A 3 21.93 21.23 -0.86
CA ARG A 3 21.09 20.01 -0.83
C ARG A 3 19.63 20.40 -0.60
N PRO A 4 18.67 19.86 -1.37
CA PRO A 4 17.26 20.09 -1.10
C PRO A 4 16.90 19.60 0.30
N SER A 5 15.95 20.26 0.96
CA SER A 5 15.41 19.76 2.23
C SER A 5 14.79 18.37 2.03
N ALA A 6 14.78 17.55 3.08
CA ALA A 6 14.23 16.18 3.00
C ALA A 6 12.77 16.16 2.49
N LYS A 7 12.00 17.20 2.81
CA LYS A 7 10.63 17.40 2.29
C LYS A 7 10.63 17.66 0.79
N ALA A 8 11.47 18.57 0.30
CA ALA A 8 11.56 18.89 -1.12
C ALA A 8 12.03 17.70 -1.96
N ALA A 9 13.01 16.94 -1.47
CA ALA A 9 13.47 15.69 -2.09
C ALA A 9 12.33 14.68 -2.25
N ARG A 10 11.54 14.44 -1.19
CA ARG A 10 10.38 13.54 -1.24
C ARG A 10 9.30 14.03 -2.21
N SER A 11 8.99 15.32 -2.21
CA SER A 11 7.98 15.89 -3.11
C SER A 11 8.37 15.73 -4.58
N ARG A 12 9.64 15.99 -4.94
CA ARG A 12 10.14 15.80 -6.30
C ARG A 12 10.15 14.34 -6.72
N ALA A 13 10.61 13.44 -5.85
CA ALA A 13 10.59 12.01 -6.11
C ALA A 13 9.16 11.47 -6.30
N LYS A 14 8.21 11.94 -5.48
CA LYS A 14 6.79 11.59 -5.60
C LYS A 14 6.21 12.03 -6.93
N ALA A 15 6.48 13.27 -7.35
CA ALA A 15 6.03 13.78 -8.63
C ALA A 15 6.56 12.95 -9.81
N GLU A 16 7.85 12.58 -9.80
CA GLU A 16 8.41 11.73 -10.85
C GLU A 16 7.83 10.31 -10.85
N ILE A 17 7.65 9.69 -9.67
CA ILE A 17 7.00 8.37 -9.58
C ILE A 17 5.58 8.43 -10.17
N PHE A 18 4.85 9.51 -9.91
CA PHE A 18 3.49 9.69 -10.42
C PHE A 18 3.47 9.97 -11.92
N ALA A 19 4.46 10.71 -12.45
CA ALA A 19 4.63 10.87 -13.89
C ALA A 19 4.88 9.52 -14.58
N VAL A 20 5.80 8.71 -14.06
CA VAL A 20 6.05 7.35 -14.57
C VAL A 20 4.80 6.48 -14.53
N LEU A 21 4.05 6.52 -13.42
CA LEU A 21 2.80 5.78 -13.31
C LEU A 21 1.73 6.28 -14.28
N SER A 22 1.67 7.58 -14.57
CA SER A 22 0.72 8.16 -15.51
C SER A 22 1.05 7.83 -16.97
N GLU A 23 2.34 7.65 -17.29
CA GLU A 23 2.79 7.32 -18.66
C GLU A 23 2.77 5.81 -18.90
N ASP A 24 3.40 5.05 -18.01
CA ASP A 24 3.65 3.62 -18.20
C ASP A 24 2.56 2.73 -17.57
N MET A 25 1.66 3.30 -16.76
CA MET A 25 0.62 2.60 -15.99
C MET A 25 1.14 1.57 -14.97
N LYS A 26 2.46 1.47 -14.83
CA LYS A 26 3.15 0.61 -13.88
C LYS A 26 4.53 1.13 -13.55
N ILE A 27 5.05 0.72 -12.40
CA ILE A 27 6.43 1.00 -12.01
C ILE A 27 7.02 -0.18 -11.23
N SER A 28 8.23 -0.60 -11.57
CA SER A 28 8.95 -1.62 -10.81
C SER A 28 9.47 -1.08 -9.48
N ALA A 29 9.58 -1.94 -8.47
CA ALA A 29 10.15 -1.57 -7.17
C ALA A 29 11.59 -1.07 -7.31
N GLU A 30 12.34 -1.58 -8.28
CA GLU A 30 13.72 -1.15 -8.57
C GLU A 30 13.75 0.25 -9.20
N ARG A 31 12.90 0.52 -10.19
CA ARG A 31 12.79 1.86 -10.79
C ARG A 31 12.35 2.89 -9.76
N MET A 32 11.38 2.53 -8.92
CA MET A 32 10.92 3.36 -7.81
C MET A 32 12.05 3.64 -6.81
N ASP A 33 12.82 2.62 -6.40
CA ASP A 33 13.98 2.79 -5.52
C ASP A 33 15.03 3.71 -6.15
N GLY A 34 15.31 3.55 -7.44
CA GLY A 34 16.24 4.37 -8.20
C GLY A 34 15.82 5.84 -8.27
N ILE A 35 14.54 6.13 -8.52
CA ILE A 35 14.00 7.50 -8.47
C ILE A 35 14.20 8.09 -7.07
N LEU A 36 13.78 7.38 -6.02
CA LEU A 36 13.94 7.84 -4.64
C LEU A 36 15.40 8.09 -4.26
N ALA A 37 16.32 7.23 -4.73
CA ALA A 37 17.74 7.38 -4.50
C ALA A 37 18.32 8.61 -5.21
N ARG A 38 17.96 8.85 -6.48
CA ARG A 38 18.40 10.01 -7.27
C ARG A 38 17.98 11.34 -6.64
N HIS A 39 16.78 11.40 -6.07
CA HIS A 39 16.31 12.60 -5.35
C HIS A 39 16.88 12.74 -3.93
N GLY A 40 17.71 11.79 -3.46
CA GLY A 40 18.32 11.85 -2.14
C GLY A 40 17.36 11.50 -0.99
N VAL A 41 16.30 10.72 -1.25
CA VAL A 41 15.40 10.24 -0.19
C VAL A 41 16.15 9.24 0.68
N ARG A 42 16.49 9.66 1.89
CA ARG A 42 17.27 8.90 2.87
C ARG A 42 16.77 9.21 4.28
N ARG A 43 17.08 8.33 5.22
CA ARG A 43 16.87 8.58 6.66
C ARG A 43 18.23 8.76 7.33
N SER A 44 18.61 7.88 8.25
CA SER A 44 19.89 7.89 8.93
C SER A 44 20.93 7.06 8.19
N PRO A 45 22.23 7.42 8.16
CA PRO A 45 23.29 6.62 7.51
C PRO A 45 23.36 5.16 7.98
N GLU A 46 22.96 4.88 9.22
CA GLU A 46 23.00 3.57 9.87
C GLU A 46 21.85 2.64 9.43
N GLU A 47 20.84 3.16 8.73
CA GLU A 47 19.71 2.37 8.26
C GLU A 47 19.93 1.79 6.85
N LEU A 48 19.29 0.66 6.58
CA LEU A 48 19.18 0.08 5.24
C LEU A 48 18.38 1.00 4.32
N GLN A 49 19.08 1.87 3.59
CA GLN A 49 18.47 2.93 2.78
C GLN A 49 17.48 2.41 1.74
N ARG A 50 17.73 1.23 1.15
CA ARG A 50 16.82 0.63 0.17
C ARG A 50 15.48 0.25 0.81
N ALA A 51 15.49 -0.40 1.97
CA ALA A 51 14.27 -0.77 2.67
C ALA A 51 13.46 0.48 3.06
N TYR A 52 14.15 1.51 3.55
CA TYR A 52 13.56 2.80 3.85
C TYR A 52 12.89 3.44 2.62
N ARG A 53 13.61 3.52 1.49
CA ARG A 53 13.07 4.08 0.24
C ARG A 53 11.87 3.29 -0.26
N LEU A 54 11.95 1.96 -0.29
CA LEU A 54 10.81 1.14 -0.70
C LEU A 54 9.56 1.39 0.18
N SER A 55 9.74 1.55 1.50
CA SER A 55 8.65 1.93 2.41
C SER A 55 8.10 3.33 2.11
N VAL A 56 8.95 4.31 1.78
CA VAL A 56 8.52 5.65 1.36
C VAL A 56 7.72 5.58 0.05
N GLY A 57 8.23 4.89 -0.96
CA GLY A 57 7.55 4.73 -2.26
C GLY A 57 6.21 4.01 -2.15
N GLN A 58 6.13 2.95 -1.33
CA GLN A 58 4.88 2.26 -1.04
C GLN A 58 3.81 3.17 -0.44
N ARG A 59 4.21 4.12 0.42
CA ARG A 59 3.29 5.12 0.97
C ARG A 59 2.79 6.08 -0.10
N PHE A 60 3.66 6.59 -0.97
CA PHE A 60 3.24 7.43 -2.09
C PHE A 60 2.21 6.73 -2.97
N ILE A 61 2.44 5.45 -3.29
CA ILE A 61 1.52 4.64 -4.08
C ILE A 61 0.21 4.38 -3.32
N ALA A 62 0.28 4.23 -1.99
CA ALA A 62 -0.89 4.04 -1.14
C ALA A 62 -1.80 5.27 -1.04
N GLU A 63 -1.31 6.46 -1.38
CA GLU A 63 -2.09 7.70 -1.39
C GLU A 63 -2.94 7.84 -2.66
N VAL A 64 -2.64 7.09 -3.73
CA VAL A 64 -3.41 7.14 -4.98
C VAL A 64 -4.77 6.46 -4.80
N ARG A 65 -5.83 7.20 -5.17
CA ARG A 65 -7.24 6.82 -5.01
C ARG A 65 -8.06 7.33 -6.19
N ASP A 66 -9.04 6.53 -6.60
CA ASP A 66 -10.04 6.92 -7.59
C ASP A 66 -11.00 7.98 -7.02
N GLY A 67 -11.88 8.52 -7.87
CA GLY A 67 -12.91 9.49 -7.45
C GLY A 67 -13.91 8.96 -6.42
N LYS A 68 -13.93 7.65 -6.14
CA LYS A 68 -14.76 6.99 -5.12
C LYS A 68 -13.95 6.63 -3.86
N GLY A 69 -12.68 7.03 -3.77
CA GLY A 69 -11.79 6.74 -2.65
C GLY A 69 -11.25 5.30 -2.61
N LYS A 70 -11.36 4.53 -3.69
CA LYS A 70 -10.78 3.18 -3.82
C LYS A 70 -9.35 3.24 -4.31
N ARG A 71 -8.54 2.28 -3.90
CA ARG A 71 -7.12 2.22 -4.29
C ARG A 71 -6.99 1.76 -5.75
N GLU A 72 -6.36 2.59 -6.57
CA GLU A 72 -6.17 2.32 -8.01
C GLU A 72 -4.93 1.48 -8.30
N ILE A 73 -3.93 1.52 -7.41
CA ILE A 73 -2.63 0.88 -7.64
C ILE A 73 -2.43 -0.29 -6.69
N LEU A 74 -2.17 -1.47 -7.26
CA LEU A 74 -1.86 -2.69 -6.52
C LEU A 74 -0.45 -3.19 -6.84
N ALA A 75 0.19 -3.76 -5.82
CA ALA A 75 1.45 -4.46 -5.97
C ALA A 75 1.21 -5.84 -6.61
N ALA A 76 1.85 -6.15 -7.74
CA ALA A 76 1.79 -7.46 -8.40
C ALA A 76 3.18 -8.02 -8.74
N ARG A 77 3.38 -9.32 -8.53
CA ARG A 77 4.62 -9.99 -8.92
C ARG A 77 4.55 -10.40 -10.38
N THR A 78 5.43 -9.86 -11.18
CA THR A 78 5.55 -10.05 -12.63
C THR A 78 6.88 -10.75 -12.95
N GLU A 79 7.16 -10.95 -14.23
CA GLU A 79 8.43 -11.53 -14.71
C GLU A 79 9.62 -10.60 -14.36
N ASN A 80 9.38 -9.30 -14.25
CA ASN A 80 10.37 -8.29 -13.85
C ASN A 80 10.45 -8.08 -12.32
N GLY A 81 9.95 -9.05 -11.55
CA GLY A 81 9.92 -8.99 -10.10
C GLY A 81 8.69 -8.25 -9.56
N MET A 82 8.90 -7.29 -8.66
CA MET A 82 7.82 -6.67 -7.90
C MET A 82 7.44 -5.33 -8.55
N GLU A 83 6.25 -5.24 -9.13
CA GLU A 83 5.73 -4.02 -9.76
C GLU A 83 4.49 -3.47 -9.05
N TYR A 84 4.24 -2.19 -9.20
CA TYR A 84 3.01 -1.51 -8.79
C TYR A 84 2.27 -1.09 -10.05
N ILE A 85 1.04 -1.57 -10.20
CA ILE A 85 0.28 -1.52 -11.45
C ILE A 85 -1.04 -0.79 -11.19
N VAL A 86 -1.38 0.15 -12.08
CA VAL A 86 -2.71 0.75 -12.16
C VAL A 86 -3.67 -0.34 -12.64
N VAL A 87 -4.61 -0.74 -11.79
CA VAL A 87 -5.42 -1.95 -12.02
C VAL A 87 -6.26 -1.85 -13.29
N ASP A 88 -6.87 -0.69 -13.53
CA ASP A 88 -7.76 -0.47 -14.69
C ASP A 88 -7.02 -0.47 -16.03
N ALA A 89 -5.69 -0.27 -16.02
CA ALA A 89 -4.85 -0.31 -17.22
C ALA A 89 -4.14 -1.66 -17.41
N CYS A 90 -4.35 -2.64 -16.53
CA CYS A 90 -3.67 -3.94 -16.59
C CYS A 90 -4.33 -4.87 -17.62
N ASN A 91 -3.62 -5.19 -18.69
CA ASN A 91 -4.07 -6.10 -19.75
C ASN A 91 -3.51 -7.54 -19.64
N ASP A 92 -2.93 -7.90 -18.50
CA ASP A 92 -2.39 -9.26 -18.27
C ASP A 92 -3.37 -10.09 -17.41
N PRO A 93 -4.04 -11.10 -17.99
CA PRO A 93 -5.02 -11.91 -17.28
C PRO A 93 -4.40 -12.74 -16.14
N LYS A 94 -3.13 -13.15 -16.25
CA LYS A 94 -2.44 -13.89 -15.18
C LYS A 94 -2.18 -13.00 -13.97
N ILE A 95 -1.80 -11.75 -14.21
CA ILE A 95 -1.63 -10.75 -13.14
C ILE A 95 -2.97 -10.47 -12.47
N LEU A 96 -4.01 -10.19 -13.25
CA LEU A 96 -5.36 -9.91 -12.72
C LEU A 96 -5.90 -11.08 -11.90
N SER A 97 -5.72 -12.32 -12.36
CA SER A 97 -6.13 -13.52 -11.61
C SER A 97 -5.41 -13.66 -10.26
N LYS A 98 -4.09 -13.42 -10.22
CA LYS A 98 -3.32 -13.42 -8.97
C LYS A 98 -3.77 -12.33 -8.01
N LEU A 99 -4.04 -11.12 -8.53
CA LEU A 99 -4.55 -10.01 -7.74
C LEU A 99 -5.93 -10.33 -7.16
N GLN A 100 -6.83 -10.88 -7.97
CA GLN A 100 -8.16 -11.30 -7.56
C GLN A 100 -8.11 -12.38 -6.47
N HIS A 101 -7.25 -13.40 -6.64
CA HIS A 101 -7.06 -14.45 -5.64
C HIS A 101 -6.60 -13.88 -4.30
N ARG A 102 -5.62 -12.97 -4.30
CA ARG A 102 -5.15 -12.29 -3.09
C ARG A 102 -6.27 -11.50 -2.42
N LEU A 103 -7.08 -10.77 -3.19
CA LEU A 103 -8.21 -10.00 -2.65
C LEU A 103 -9.28 -10.90 -2.02
N ARG A 104 -9.58 -12.07 -2.62
CA ARG A 104 -10.47 -13.07 -2.00
C ARG A 104 -9.94 -13.55 -0.66
N GLY A 105 -8.65 -13.84 -0.56
CA GLY A 105 -8.01 -14.18 0.72
C GLY A 105 -8.14 -13.07 1.77
N CYS A 106 -7.99 -11.80 1.36
CA CYS A 106 -8.24 -10.67 2.25
C CYS A 106 -9.68 -10.61 2.73
N ILE A 107 -10.67 -10.84 1.86
CA ILE A 107 -12.09 -10.88 2.21
C ILE A 107 -12.34 -11.96 3.26
N SER A 108 -11.90 -13.20 3.02
CA SER A 108 -12.09 -14.29 3.98
C SER A 108 -11.43 -14.01 5.34
N SER A 109 -10.27 -13.36 5.34
CA SER A 109 -9.57 -12.97 6.58
C SER A 109 -10.34 -11.89 7.35
N LEU A 110 -10.90 -10.89 6.66
CA LEU A 110 -11.72 -9.84 7.24
C LEU A 110 -13.03 -10.40 7.80
N GLU A 111 -13.69 -11.31 7.08
CA GLU A 111 -14.89 -12.00 7.55
C GLU A 111 -14.63 -12.80 8.83
N SER A 112 -13.53 -13.56 8.86
CA SER A 112 -13.11 -14.29 10.06
C SER A 112 -12.87 -13.35 11.25
N THR A 113 -12.22 -12.21 11.01
CA THR A 113 -11.95 -11.21 12.06
C THR A 113 -13.24 -10.55 12.55
N SER A 114 -14.13 -10.19 11.63
CA SER A 114 -15.45 -9.64 11.93
C SER A 114 -16.28 -10.59 12.80
N GLY A 115 -16.28 -11.89 12.48
CA GLY A 115 -16.94 -12.92 13.31
C GLY A 115 -16.43 -12.94 14.75
N LYS A 116 -15.11 -12.98 14.93
CA LYS A 116 -14.47 -12.97 16.26
C LYS A 116 -14.81 -11.72 17.06
N VAL A 117 -14.86 -10.55 16.41
CA VAL A 117 -15.21 -9.29 17.08
C VAL A 117 -16.68 -9.28 17.50
N LYS A 118 -17.59 -9.78 16.64
CA LYS A 118 -19.02 -9.91 16.98
C LYS A 118 -19.26 -10.84 18.16
N GLU A 119 -18.58 -11.98 18.21
CA GLU A 119 -18.69 -12.91 19.35
C GLU A 119 -18.27 -12.24 20.67
N ARG A 120 -17.14 -11.54 20.67
CA ARG A 120 -16.68 -10.77 21.84
C ARG A 120 -17.70 -9.71 22.26
N GLN A 121 -18.31 -9.01 21.31
CA GLN A 121 -19.36 -8.03 21.58
C GLN A 121 -20.60 -8.67 22.24
N ASN A 122 -20.99 -9.87 21.79
CA ASN A 122 -22.10 -10.62 22.38
C ASN A 122 -21.79 -11.04 23.83
N VAL A 123 -20.58 -11.56 24.08
CA VAL A 123 -20.13 -11.92 25.43
C VAL A 123 -20.18 -10.71 26.37
N LEU A 124 -19.63 -9.56 25.94
CA LEU A 124 -19.66 -8.33 26.73
C LEU A 124 -21.09 -7.86 26.99
N SER A 125 -21.98 -7.96 26.01
CA SER A 125 -23.39 -7.61 26.16
C SER A 125 -24.10 -8.50 27.19
N GLY A 126 -23.82 -9.80 27.20
CA GLY A 126 -24.36 -10.74 28.18
C GLY A 126 -23.82 -10.53 29.60
N ILE A 127 -22.53 -10.20 29.75
CA ILE A 127 -21.96 -9.80 31.05
C ILE A 127 -22.67 -8.54 31.56
N ARG A 128 -22.80 -7.53 30.69
CA ARG A 128 -23.48 -6.27 31.02
C ARG A 128 -24.91 -6.53 31.52
N GLN A 129 -25.71 -7.30 30.79
CA GLN A 129 -27.08 -7.61 31.19
C GLN A 129 -27.16 -8.32 32.55
N ARG A 130 -26.26 -9.27 32.83
CA ARG A 130 -26.20 -9.96 34.14
C ARG A 130 -25.90 -8.99 35.28
N LEU A 131 -24.94 -8.08 35.10
CA LEU A 131 -24.59 -7.08 36.11
C LEU A 131 -25.74 -6.10 36.37
N PHE A 132 -26.52 -5.73 35.35
CA PHE A 132 -27.66 -4.82 35.50
C PHE A 132 -28.96 -5.48 35.97
N ARG A 133 -29.11 -6.80 35.84
CA ARG A 133 -30.27 -7.55 36.38
C ARG A 133 -30.12 -7.93 37.86
N GLY A 134 -28.91 -7.89 38.41
CA GLY A 134 -28.63 -8.15 39.82
C GLY A 134 -28.68 -6.90 40.72
N ARG A 135 -29.24 -5.79 40.22
CA ARG A 135 -29.55 -4.56 40.95
C ARG A 135 -31.04 -4.30 40.93
#